data_AF-A0A0F9M5I3-F1
#
_entry.id   AF-A0A0F9M5I3-F1
#
_cell.length_a   1.000
_cell.length_b   1.000
_cell.length_c   1.000
_cell.angle_alpha   90.00
_cell.angle_beta   90.00
_cell.angle_gamma   90.00
#
_symmetry.space_group_name_H-M   'P 1'
#
loop_
_entity.id
_entity.type
_entity.pdbx_description
1 polymer ?
#
loop_
_entity_poly.entity_id
_entity_poly.type
_entity_poly.pdbx_seq_one_letter_code
_entity_poly.pdbx_strand_id
1 'polypeptide(L)'
;MEVPILLGANPKTSNPSMWIPIRFGRWFVRVEGLIDSELSLYSNGPFKNRVKITLPAMNGAVYMGPCQVRAEFVKRGTERAVSIFAEEHHAD
;
A
#
# COMPACT_ATOMS: atom_id res chain seq x y z
N MET A 1 -13.18 7.49 3.70
CA MET A 1 -13.22 6.11 4.25
C MET A 1 -11.85 5.46 4.09
N GLU A 2 -11.47 4.44 4.88
CA GLU A 2 -10.18 3.74 4.70
C GLU A 2 -10.33 2.22 4.54
N VAL A 3 -9.39 1.60 3.83
CA VAL A 3 -9.28 0.14 3.64
C VAL A 3 -7.87 -0.31 4.03
N PRO A 4 -7.71 -1.25 4.97
CA PRO A 4 -6.40 -1.80 5.31
C PRO A 4 -5.91 -2.70 4.17
N ILE A 5 -4.72 -2.39 3.64
CA ILE A 5 -4.01 -3.23 2.68
C ILE A 5 -3.10 -4.22 3.41
N LEU A 6 -2.44 -3.75 4.46
CA LEU A 6 -1.56 -4.53 5.32
C LEU A 6 -1.75 -4.01 6.75
N LEU A 7 -1.89 -4.89 7.74
CA LEU A 7 -2.15 -4.47 9.12
C LEU A 7 -1.16 -5.15 10.06
N GLY A 8 -0.36 -4.35 10.77
CA GLY A 8 0.53 -4.83 11.83
C GLY A 8 1.54 -5.88 11.37
N ALA A 9 1.93 -5.87 10.10
CA ALA A 9 2.76 -6.92 9.52
C ALA A 9 4.21 -6.79 9.99
N ASN A 10 4.74 -7.85 10.58
CA ASN A 10 6.14 -7.91 10.96
C ASN A 10 6.98 -8.25 9.72
N PRO A 11 7.90 -7.36 9.28
CA PRO A 11 8.70 -7.61 8.08
C PRO A 11 9.53 -8.89 8.14
N LYS A 12 9.86 -9.41 9.33
CA LYS A 12 10.65 -10.63 9.47
C LYS A 12 9.88 -11.90 9.14
N THR A 13 8.58 -11.92 9.38
CA THR A 13 7.76 -13.15 9.29
C THR A 13 6.59 -13.04 8.32
N SER A 14 6.09 -11.83 8.06
CA SER A 14 4.94 -11.63 7.19
C SER A 14 5.29 -11.86 5.72
N ASN A 15 4.42 -12.58 5.02
CA ASN A 15 4.52 -12.76 3.58
C ASN A 15 3.19 -12.38 2.91
N PRO A 16 2.90 -11.07 2.77
CA PRO A 16 1.64 -10.62 2.19
C PRO A 16 1.56 -11.00 0.72
N SER A 17 0.58 -11.84 0.37
CA SER A 17 0.35 -12.31 -0.99
C SER A 17 -1.07 -12.03 -1.50
N MET A 18 -1.95 -11.56 -0.61
CA MET A 18 -3.36 -11.34 -0.88
C MET A 18 -3.58 -10.03 -1.66
N TRP A 19 -4.46 -10.09 -2.65
CA TRP A 19 -4.98 -8.92 -3.34
C TRP A 19 -6.18 -8.36 -2.60
N ILE A 20 -6.12 -7.07 -2.26
CA ILE A 20 -7.14 -6.34 -1.52
C ILE A 20 -7.92 -5.43 -2.50
N PRO A 21 -9.26 -5.55 -2.57
CA PRO A 21 -10.05 -4.69 -3.44
C PRO A 21 -10.21 -3.29 -2.86
N ILE A 22 -9.85 -2.27 -3.64
CA ILE A 22 -10.09 -0.85 -3.35
C ILE A 22 -11.25 -0.38 -4.23
N ARG A 23 -12.35 0.06 -3.59
CA ARG A 23 -13.57 0.48 -4.29
C ARG A 23 -13.62 1.99 -4.56
N PHE A 24 -12.68 2.75 -4.01
CA PHE A 24 -12.63 4.20 -4.16
C PHE A 24 -12.24 4.60 -5.59
N GLY A 25 -12.89 5.64 -6.12
CA GLY A 25 -12.52 6.21 -7.42
C GLY A 25 -11.17 6.93 -7.36
N ARG A 26 -10.87 7.56 -6.22
CA ARG A 26 -9.62 8.25 -5.91
C ARG A 26 -9.19 7.96 -4.48
N TRP A 27 -7.91 7.72 -4.27
CA TRP A 27 -7.39 7.37 -2.94
C TRP A 27 -5.87 7.65 -2.83
N PHE A 28 -5.36 7.83 -1.62
CA PHE A 28 -3.92 7.91 -1.35
C PHE A 28 -3.48 6.79 -0.41
N VAL A 29 -2.18 6.58 -0.29
CA VAL A 29 -1.62 5.56 0.61
C VAL A 29 -1.10 6.21 1.88
N ARG A 30 -1.53 5.70 3.03
CA ARG A 30 -0.88 5.97 4.33
C ARG A 30 -0.10 4.73 4.76
N VAL A 31 1.14 4.95 5.21
CA VAL A 31 2.01 3.89 5.75
C VAL A 31 2.43 4.25 7.16
N GLU A 32 2.34 3.29 8.07
CA GLU A 32 2.73 3.45 9.48
C GLU A 32 3.77 2.43 9.89
N GLY A 33 4.72 2.87 10.74
CA GLY A 33 5.71 1.99 11.36
C GLY A 33 6.87 1.58 10.45
N LEU A 34 6.94 2.11 9.23
CA LEU A 34 8.05 1.85 8.33
C LEU A 34 9.32 2.57 8.80
N ILE A 35 10.40 1.81 8.96
CA ILE A 35 11.72 2.34 9.32
C ILE A 35 12.76 1.89 8.30
N ASP A 36 13.04 0.58 8.22
CA ASP A 36 14.13 0.05 7.40
C ASP A 36 13.66 -0.81 6.22
N SER A 37 12.38 -1.21 6.21
CA SER A 37 11.84 -1.99 5.10
C SER A 37 11.67 -1.14 3.85
N GLU A 38 11.72 -1.82 2.70
CA GLU A 38 11.22 -1.29 1.45
C GLU A 38 10.01 -2.11 1.03
N LEU A 39 8.94 -1.43 0.67
CA LEU A 39 7.70 -2.03 0.21
C LEU A 39 7.47 -1.71 -1.26
N SER A 40 6.66 -2.53 -1.90
CA SER A 40 6.08 -2.23 -3.20
C SER A 40 4.59 -2.55 -3.16
N LEU A 41 3.79 -1.66 -3.74
CA LEU A 41 2.34 -1.81 -3.83
C LEU A 41 1.95 -2.08 -5.28
N TYR A 42 1.62 -3.32 -5.59
CA TYR A 42 1.14 -3.67 -6.92
C TYR A 42 -0.33 -3.28 -7.07
N SER A 43 -0.72 -2.83 -8.26
CA SER A 43 -2.11 -2.64 -8.66
C SER A 43 -2.38 -3.45 -9.93
N ASN A 44 -3.55 -4.10 -10.01
CA ASN A 44 -3.97 -4.90 -11.17
C ASN A 44 -5.21 -4.35 -11.88
N GLY A 45 -5.52 -3.07 -11.71
CA GLY A 45 -6.64 -2.40 -12.36
C GLY A 45 -6.52 -2.27 -13.90
N PRO A 46 -7.51 -1.66 -14.58
CA PRO A 46 -7.52 -1.49 -16.04
C PRO A 46 -6.29 -0.75 -16.56
N PHE A 47 -5.71 0.10 -15.72
CA PHE A 47 -4.37 0.63 -15.89
C PHE A 47 -3.38 -0.36 -15.25
N LYS A 48 -2.87 -1.31 -16.05
CA LYS A 48 -1.83 -2.29 -15.66
C LYS A 48 -0.48 -1.59 -15.36
N ASN A 49 -0.47 -0.67 -14.42
CA ASN A 49 0.75 -0.07 -13.93
C ASN A 49 1.16 -0.83 -12.69
N ARG A 50 2.28 -1.56 -12.81
CA ARG A 50 3.14 -1.88 -11.67
C ARG A 50 3.57 -0.54 -11.08
N VAL A 51 2.76 0.05 -10.22
CA VAL A 51 3.16 1.24 -9.49
C VAL A 51 4.12 0.76 -8.41
N LYS A 52 5.41 0.69 -8.72
CA LYS A 52 6.41 0.43 -7.68
C LYS A 52 6.50 1.69 -6.82
N ILE A 53 5.65 1.79 -5.79
CA ILE A 53 5.71 2.91 -4.87
C ILE A 53 6.78 2.60 -3.83
N THR A 54 7.90 3.32 -3.91
CA THR A 54 8.96 3.31 -2.90
C THR A 54 8.81 4.52 -1.98
N LEU A 55 9.25 4.38 -0.74
CA LEU A 55 8.72 5.16 0.40
C LEU A 55 9.18 6.61 0.63
N PRO A 56 9.93 7.27 -0.26
CA PRO A 56 9.82 8.73 -0.32
C PRO A 56 8.59 9.19 -1.14
N ALA A 57 8.13 8.40 -2.11
CA ALA A 57 7.13 8.79 -3.09
C ALA A 57 5.68 8.44 -2.72
N MET A 58 5.45 7.77 -1.58
CA MET A 58 4.11 7.36 -1.13
C MET A 58 3.30 8.48 -0.47
N ASN A 59 3.94 9.43 0.21
CA ASN A 59 3.22 10.47 0.94
C ASN A 59 2.70 11.55 -0.02
N GLY A 60 1.38 11.59 -0.21
CA GLY A 60 0.66 12.61 -0.98
C GLY A 60 0.31 12.24 -2.43
N ALA A 61 0.69 11.04 -2.90
CA ALA A 61 0.30 10.58 -4.22
C ALA A 61 -1.17 10.11 -4.23
N VAL A 62 -1.95 10.65 -5.17
CA VAL A 62 -3.33 10.24 -5.41
C VAL A 62 -3.37 9.22 -6.54
N TYR A 63 -3.97 8.06 -6.25
CA TYR A 63 -4.20 6.96 -7.18
C TYR A 63 -5.65 6.94 -7.64
N MET A 64 -5.85 6.50 -8.88
CA MET A 64 -7.18 6.25 -9.44
C MET A 64 -7.57 4.79 -9.20
N GLY A 65 -8.77 4.56 -8.70
CA GLY A 65 -9.41 3.24 -8.63
C GLY A 65 -10.69 3.19 -9.48
N PRO A 66 -11.56 2.19 -9.31
CA PRO A 66 -11.41 1.00 -8.46
C PRO A 66 -10.38 0.00 -9.01
N CYS A 67 -9.69 -0.71 -8.12
CA CYS A 67 -8.64 -1.68 -8.48
C CYS A 67 -8.44 -2.72 -7.37
N GLN A 68 -7.60 -3.73 -7.59
CA GLN A 68 -7.06 -4.53 -6.50
C GLN A 68 -5.59 -4.22 -6.31
N VAL A 69 -5.16 -4.23 -5.06
CA VAL A 69 -3.78 -3.92 -4.68
C VAL A 69 -3.16 -5.02 -3.83
N ARG A 70 -1.85 -5.17 -3.90
CA ARG A 70 -1.09 -6.13 -3.08
C ARG A 70 0.20 -5.50 -2.62
N ALA A 71 0.48 -5.53 -1.33
CA ALA A 71 1.76 -5.12 -0.77
C ALA A 71 2.76 -6.28 -0.78
N GLU A 72 4.04 -5.97 -0.99
CA GLU A 72 5.16 -6.91 -0.88
C GLU A 72 6.33 -6.21 -0.19
N PHE A 73 6.98 -6.92 0.74
CA PHE A 73 8.26 -6.51 1.30
C PHE A 73 9.37 -6.84 0.30
N VAL A 74 9.94 -5.81 -0.33
CA VAL A 74 11.11 -5.93 -1.21
C VAL A 74 12.38 -6.06 -0.38
N LYS A 75 12.46 -5.29 0.71
CA LYS A 75 13.50 -5.38 1.72
C LYS A 75 12.84 -5.48 3.08
N ARG A 76 13.29 -6.45 3.88
CA ARG A 76 12.77 -6.69 5.23
C ARG A 76 13.60 -5.89 6.24
N GLY A 77 12.95 -4.97 6.93
CA GLY A 77 13.53 -4.10 7.94
C GLY A 77 13.54 -4.69 9.34
N THR A 78 13.85 -3.84 10.32
CA THR A 78 13.96 -4.22 11.74
C THR A 78 12.75 -3.83 12.57
N GLU A 79 11.84 -3.05 12.02
CA GLU A 79 10.64 -2.60 12.70
C GLU A 79 9.75 -3.75 13.18
N ARG A 80 8.99 -3.50 14.24
CA ARG A 80 8.12 -4.51 14.86
C ARG A 80 6.90 -4.83 13.99
N ALA A 81 6.34 -3.82 13.35
CA ALA A 81 5.11 -3.93 12.59
C ALA A 81 5.00 -2.77 11.59
N VAL A 82 4.46 -3.06 10.41
CA VAL A 82 4.12 -2.09 9.38
C VAL A 82 2.66 -2.24 9.00
N SER A 83 1.97 -1.11 8.86
CA SER A 83 0.59 -1.06 8.36
C SER A 83 0.51 -0.15 7.12
N ILE A 84 -0.35 -0.52 6.18
CA ILE A 84 -0.59 0.19 4.92
C ILE A 84 -2.09 0.31 4.75
N PHE A 85 -2.56 1.52 4.46
CA PHE A 85 -3.96 1.84 4.27
C PHE A 85 -4.18 2.57 2.95
N ALA A 86 -5.29 2.27 2.29
CA ALA A 86 -5.84 3.09 1.21
C ALA A 86 -6.90 4.01 1.81
N GLU A 87 -6.73 5.32 1.67
CA GLU A 87 -7.68 6.32 2.14
C GLU A 87 -8.38 6.99 0.97
N GLU A 88 -9.71 7.01 1.00
CA GLU A 88 -10.53 7.67 0.00
C GLU A 88 -10.23 9.17 -0.07
N HIS A 89 -10.03 9.67 -1.29
CA HIS A 89 -9.77 11.07 -1.55
C HIS A 89 -10.94 11.67 -2.35
N HIS A 90 -11.76 12.46 -1.68
CA HIS A 90 -12.77 13.28 -2.35
C HIS A 90 -12.07 14.53 -2.90
N ALA A 91 -12.29 14.86 -4.17
CA ALA A 91 -11.91 16.17 -4.67
C ALA A 91 -12.90 17.19 -4.09
N ASP A 92 -12.39 18.29 -3.53
CA ASP A 92 -13.20 19.48 -3.25
C ASP A 92 -13.71 20.11 -4.55
#